data_AF-I1C2N8-F1
#
_entry.id   AF-I1C2N8-F1
#
_cell.length_a   1.000
_cell.length_b   1.000
_cell.length_c   1.000
_cell.angle_alpha   90.00
_cell.angle_beta   90.00
_cell.angle_gamma   90.00
#
_symmetry.space_group_name_H-M   'P 1'
#
loop_
_entity.id
_entity.type
_entity.pdbx_description
1 polymer ?
#
loop_
_entity_poly.entity_id
_entity_poly.type
_entity_poly.pdbx_seq_one_letter_code
_entity_poly.pdbx_strand_id
1 'polypeptide(L)'
;MGKNSEVVRIQTTNISYEKDDKLEPLMIQLFEKYESILEIRLYHTVEGGWFRSRECVTLVKDEAKSYESLTPQIPSWKQGHYLHIVWNNMKIICNYCQVDDHKRMNCPVLLRRRKACFICESTPHLKTQCPDALWNC
;
A
#
# COMPACT_ATOMS: atom_id res chain seq x y z
N MET A 1 -8.46 23.39 27.88
CA MET A 1 -9.03 22.03 27.69
C MET A 1 -8.48 21.49 26.38
N GLY A 2 -7.66 20.45 26.47
CA GLY A 2 -6.85 19.97 25.35
C GLY A 2 -7.70 19.41 24.23
N LYS A 3 -7.51 19.93 23.01
CA LYS A 3 -7.98 19.26 21.80
C LYS A 3 -7.24 17.92 21.73
N ASN A 4 -7.98 16.82 21.67
CA ASN A 4 -7.38 15.51 21.38
C ASN A 4 -6.85 15.55 19.95
N SER A 5 -5.60 15.95 19.77
CA SER A 5 -4.90 15.85 18.50
C SER A 5 -4.78 14.37 18.14
N GLU A 6 -5.48 13.95 17.10
CA GLU A 6 -5.37 12.61 16.56
C GLU A 6 -4.03 12.49 15.83
N VAL A 7 -3.17 11.59 16.30
CA VAL A 7 -1.86 11.32 15.72
C VAL A 7 -1.98 10.09 14.83
N VAL A 8 -1.76 10.26 13.53
CA VAL A 8 -1.78 9.17 12.56
C VAL A 8 -0.34 8.82 12.17
N ARG A 9 0.07 7.57 12.39
CA ARG A 9 1.38 7.07 11.95
C ARG A 9 1.21 6.29 10.67
N ILE A 10 1.81 6.78 9.60
CA ILE A 10 1.77 6.19 8.27
C ILE A 10 3.09 5.49 7.99
N GLN A 11 3.02 4.21 7.63
CA GLN A 11 4.12 3.51 6.99
C GLN A 11 3.92 3.56 5.49
N THR A 12 4.96 4.00 4.77
CA THR A 12 4.93 4.14 3.32
C THR A 12 5.83 3.09 2.69
N THR A 13 5.39 2.49 1.58
CA THR A 13 6.17 1.53 0.80
C THR A 13 5.99 1.79 -0.69
N ASN A 14 6.71 1.04 -1.53
CA ASN A 14 6.77 1.25 -2.96
C ASN A 14 7.23 2.68 -3.31
N ILE A 15 8.23 3.18 -2.57
CA ILE A 15 8.82 4.50 -2.83
C ILE A 15 9.77 4.37 -4.01
N SER A 16 9.65 5.30 -4.96
CA SER A 16 10.58 5.42 -6.07
C SER A 16 11.97 5.79 -5.56
N TYR A 17 13.01 5.19 -6.13
CA TYR A 17 14.38 5.55 -5.78
C TYR A 17 14.63 7.05 -6.04
N GLU A 18 15.06 7.74 -4.99
CA GLU A 18 15.46 9.15 -4.98
C GLU A 18 16.68 9.29 -4.06
N LYS A 19 17.44 10.38 -4.24
CA LYS A 19 18.51 10.75 -3.31
C LYS A 19 17.91 11.35 -2.03
N ASP A 20 18.60 11.16 -0.92
CA ASP A 20 18.20 11.58 0.43
C ASP A 20 17.79 13.06 0.49
N ASP A 21 18.59 13.93 -0.13
CA ASP A 21 18.39 15.38 -0.20
C ASP A 21 17.11 15.80 -0.96
N LYS A 22 16.56 14.89 -1.76
CA LYS A 22 15.33 15.12 -2.54
C LYS A 22 14.12 14.41 -1.94
N LEU A 23 14.32 13.25 -1.32
CA LEU A 23 13.24 12.42 -0.85
C LEU A 23 12.43 13.10 0.26
N GLU A 24 13.09 13.69 1.24
CA GLU A 24 12.42 14.35 2.36
C GLU A 24 11.53 15.53 1.89
N PRO A 25 12.02 16.49 1.08
CA PRO A 25 11.17 17.55 0.52
C PRO A 25 9.97 17.03 -0.28
N LEU A 26 10.15 15.95 -1.06
CA LEU A 26 9.07 15.35 -1.84
C LEU A 26 8.01 14.70 -0.95
N MET A 27 8.43 14.05 0.14
CA MET A 27 7.52 13.46 1.12
C MET A 27 6.74 14.54 1.87
N ILE A 28 7.38 15.66 2.23
CA ILE A 28 6.70 16.80 2.85
C ILE A 28 5.59 17.33 1.94
N GLN A 29 5.95 17.69 0.70
CA GLN A 29 4.99 18.23 -0.28
C GLN A 29 3.83 17.26 -0.58
N LEU A 30 4.11 15.95 -0.52
CA LEU A 30 3.09 14.93 -0.74
C LEU A 30 2.12 14.83 0.44
N PHE A 31 2.63 14.76 1.67
CA PHE A 31 1.83 14.47 2.86
C PHE A 31 1.11 15.69 3.44
N GLU A 32 1.58 16.91 3.17
CA GLU A 32 0.92 18.16 3.56
C GLU A 32 -0.50 18.30 2.99
N LYS A 33 -0.82 17.58 1.91
CA LYS A 33 -2.17 17.54 1.31
C LYS A 33 -3.17 16.77 2.17
N TYR A 34 -2.67 15.84 2.98
CA TYR A 34 -3.50 14.91 3.75
C TYR A 34 -3.63 15.32 5.21
N GLU A 35 -2.56 15.79 5.86
CA GLU A 35 -2.61 16.34 7.22
C GLU A 35 -1.39 17.23 7.50
N SER A 36 -1.31 17.82 8.70
CA SER A 36 -0.08 18.50 9.14
C SER A 36 0.98 17.47 9.52
N ILE A 37 2.21 17.68 9.07
CA ILE A 37 3.31 16.77 9.33
C ILE A 37 3.95 17.12 10.67
N LEU A 38 4.03 16.13 11.56
CA LEU A 38 4.74 16.26 12.83
C LEU A 38 6.19 15.78 12.71
N GLU A 39 6.40 14.66 12.04
CA GLU A 39 7.71 14.02 11.92
C GLU A 39 7.79 13.15 10.66
N ILE A 40 8.93 13.18 9.97
CA ILE A 40 9.27 12.21 8.92
C ILE A 40 10.51 11.44 9.36
N ARG A 41 10.43 10.11 9.31
CA ARG A 41 11.57 9.22 9.56
C ARG A 41 11.86 8.40 8.31
N LEU A 42 13.03 8.67 7.73
CA LEU A 42 13.61 7.90 6.63
C LEU A 42 14.62 6.92 7.22
N TYR A 43 14.45 5.62 6.95
CA TYR A 43 15.35 4.58 7.45
C TYR A 43 16.39 4.22 6.38
N HIS A 44 17.65 4.53 6.65
CA HIS A 44 18.79 4.15 5.81
C HIS A 44 19.47 2.90 6.36
N THR A 45 19.78 1.94 5.49
CA THR A 45 20.72 0.86 5.85
C THR A 45 22.12 1.21 5.36
N VAL A 46 23.07 1.30 6.29
CA VAL A 46 24.47 1.68 6.04
C VAL A 46 25.22 0.62 5.24
N GLU A 47 24.80 -0.64 5.32
CA GLU A 47 25.30 -1.72 4.47
C GLU A 47 24.65 -1.66 3.08
N GLY A 48 25.35 -1.02 2.14
CA GLY A 48 25.06 -1.04 0.71
C GLY A 48 24.40 0.21 0.13
N GLY A 49 24.14 1.26 0.91
CA GLY A 49 23.57 2.51 0.39
C GLY A 49 22.12 2.36 -0.11
N TRP A 50 21.39 1.38 0.42
CA TRP A 50 20.03 1.08 0.03
C TRP A 50 19.03 1.55 1.09
N PHE A 51 17.89 2.06 0.64
CA PHE A 51 16.70 2.24 1.47
C PHE A 51 15.94 0.92 1.54
N ARG A 52 15.58 0.47 2.76
CA ARG A 52 14.38 -0.37 2.86
C ARG A 52 13.21 0.57 2.65
N SER A 53 12.39 0.29 1.64
CA SER A 53 11.20 1.04 1.21
C SER A 53 10.10 1.10 2.29
N ARG A 54 10.45 1.59 3.48
CA ARG A 54 9.63 1.68 4.69
C ARG A 54 10.00 2.96 5.40
N GLU A 55 9.33 4.03 5.03
CA GLU A 55 9.42 5.35 5.62
C GLU A 55 8.23 5.54 6.56
N CYS A 56 8.45 6.17 7.71
CA CYS A 56 7.39 6.47 8.67
C CYS A 56 7.10 7.97 8.65
N VAL A 57 5.86 8.34 8.33
CA VAL A 57 5.39 9.72 8.41
C VAL A 57 4.39 9.80 9.56
N THR A 58 4.65 10.69 10.52
CA THR A 58 3.72 10.98 11.61
C THR A 58 2.97 12.25 11.27
N LEU A 59 1.66 12.12 11.15
CA LEU A 59 0.73 13.18 10.86
C LEU A 59 -0.07 13.56 12.09
N VAL A 60 -0.46 14.82 12.14
CA VAL A 60 -1.36 15.39 13.13
C VAL A 60 -2.49 16.09 12.40
N LYS A 61 -3.71 15.70 12.77
CA LYS A 61 -4.90 16.31 12.23
C LYS A 61 -5.05 17.75 12.74
N ASP A 62 -4.96 18.70 11.83
CA ASP A 62 -5.25 20.11 12.10
C ASP A 62 -6.70 20.41 11.69
N GLU A 63 -7.57 20.63 12.67
CA GLU A 63 -8.99 20.93 12.43
C GLU A 63 -9.22 22.27 11.70
N ALA A 64 -8.20 23.13 11.59
CA ALA A 64 -8.30 24.42 10.91
C ALA A 64 -8.10 24.33 9.38
N LYS A 65 -7.61 23.19 8.87
CA LYS A 65 -7.30 23.00 7.45
C LYS A 65 -8.20 21.94 6.82
N SER A 66 -8.59 22.18 5.57
CA SER A 66 -9.25 21.17 4.75
C SER A 66 -8.19 20.27 4.13
N TYR A 67 -8.32 18.97 4.32
CA TYR A 67 -7.38 17.98 3.80
C TYR A 67 -8.05 16.97 2.88
N GLU A 68 -7.26 16.35 2.01
CA GLU A 68 -7.67 15.19 1.23
C GLU A 68 -7.80 13.94 2.12
N SER A 69 -8.68 13.01 1.73
CA SER A 69 -8.83 11.75 2.45
C SER A 69 -7.69 10.80 2.13
N LEU A 70 -7.07 10.22 3.16
CA LEU A 70 -6.07 9.18 3.01
C LEU A 70 -6.68 7.90 2.42
N THR A 71 -6.06 7.39 1.37
CA THR A 71 -6.39 6.11 0.74
C THR A 71 -5.19 5.17 0.79
N PRO A 72 -5.39 3.84 0.79
CA PRO A 72 -4.28 2.86 0.80
C PRO A 72 -3.21 3.09 -0.28
N GLN A 73 -3.61 3.73 -1.38
CA GLN A 73 -2.73 4.17 -2.45
C GLN A 73 -2.84 5.66 -2.64
N ILE A 74 -1.71 6.34 -2.73
CA ILE A 74 -1.64 7.76 -3.05
C ILE A 74 -0.71 7.96 -4.25
N PRO A 75 -1.02 8.89 -5.17
CA PRO A 75 -0.15 9.18 -6.30
C PRO A 75 1.20 9.70 -5.79
N SER A 76 2.31 9.18 -6.30
CA SER A 76 3.63 9.71 -5.98
C SER A 76 3.96 10.92 -6.86
N TRP A 77 5.12 11.54 -6.63
CA TRP A 77 5.67 12.59 -7.49
C TRP A 77 6.05 12.11 -8.90
N LYS A 78 5.99 10.81 -9.20
CA LYS A 78 6.22 10.25 -10.54
C LYS A 78 4.90 9.86 -11.18
N GLN A 79 4.72 10.26 -12.44
CA GLN A 79 3.51 9.96 -13.19
C GLN A 79 3.28 8.44 -13.30
N GLY A 80 2.07 8.00 -12.99
CA GLY A 80 1.69 6.58 -13.05
C GLY A 80 2.27 5.71 -11.94
N HIS A 81 2.94 6.30 -10.95
CA HIS A 81 3.50 5.59 -9.81
C HIS A 81 2.74 5.95 -8.54
N TYR A 82 2.43 4.95 -7.72
CA TYR A 82 1.64 5.08 -6.50
C TYR A 82 2.44 4.60 -5.30
N LEU A 83 2.40 5.36 -4.22
CA LEU A 83 2.90 4.90 -2.93
C LEU A 83 1.81 4.07 -2.26
N HIS A 84 2.22 3.01 -1.56
CA HIS A 84 1.32 2.24 -0.71
C HIS A 84 1.49 2.70 0.72
N ILE A 85 0.40 3.11 1.35
CA ILE A 85 0.41 3.61 2.72
C ILE A 85 -0.46 2.74 3.62
N VAL A 86 0.01 2.51 4.84
CA VAL A 86 -0.74 1.84 5.91
C VAL A 86 -0.63 2.63 7.20
N TRP A 87 -1.70 2.70 7.97
CA TRP A 87 -1.73 3.41 9.25
C TRP A 87 -2.49 2.62 10.33
N ASN A 88 -2.37 3.07 11.57
CA ASN A 88 -3.05 2.44 12.70
C ASN A 88 -4.57 2.48 12.51
N ASN A 89 -5.28 1.41 12.89
CA ASN A 89 -6.74 1.26 12.76
C ASN A 89 -7.30 1.31 11.33
N MET A 90 -6.45 1.17 10.32
CA MET A 90 -6.88 1.05 8.93
C MET A 90 -7.67 -0.25 8.71
N LYS A 91 -8.68 -0.19 7.84
CA LYS A 91 -9.43 -1.38 7.40
C LYS A 91 -8.50 -2.37 6.69
N ILE A 92 -8.84 -3.65 6.74
CA ILE A 92 -8.08 -4.71 6.04
C ILE A 92 -8.08 -4.42 4.54
N ILE A 93 -6.89 -4.22 3.97
CA ILE A 93 -6.67 -4.05 2.54
C ILE A 93 -6.23 -5.35 1.86
N CYS A 94 -6.35 -5.39 0.54
CA CYS A 94 -5.78 -6.47 -0.26
C CYS A 94 -4.24 -6.40 -0.20
N ASN A 95 -3.59 -7.34 0.48
CA ASN A 95 -2.12 -7.39 0.53
C ASN A 95 -1.42 -7.59 -0.83
N TYR A 96 -2.18 -7.83 -1.91
CA TYR A 96 -1.63 -7.99 -3.25
C TYR A 96 -1.70 -6.70 -4.07
N CYS A 97 -2.89 -6.13 -4.25
CA CYS A 97 -3.06 -4.91 -5.02
C CYS A 97 -3.25 -3.66 -4.16
N GLN A 98 -3.17 -3.76 -2.84
CA GLN A 98 -3.15 -2.63 -1.89
C GLN A 98 -4.37 -1.70 -2.03
N VAL A 99 -5.57 -2.25 -2.23
CA VAL A 99 -6.85 -1.51 -2.20
C VAL A 99 -7.74 -2.01 -1.06
N ASP A 100 -8.69 -1.21 -0.62
CA ASP A 100 -9.59 -1.48 0.51
C ASP A 100 -10.92 -2.15 0.12
N ASP A 101 -11.22 -2.24 -1.18
CA ASP A 101 -12.45 -2.83 -1.72
C ASP A 101 -12.57 -4.35 -1.52
N HIS A 102 -11.44 -5.07 -1.40
CA HIS A 102 -11.46 -6.53 -1.27
C HIS A 102 -10.30 -7.09 -0.45
N LYS A 103 -10.46 -8.32 0.03
CA LYS A 103 -9.36 -9.11 0.63
C LYS A 103 -8.60 -9.87 -0.45
N ARG A 104 -7.34 -10.24 -0.17
CA ARG A 104 -6.45 -10.97 -1.10
C ARG A 104 -7.13 -12.17 -1.79
N MET A 105 -7.96 -12.94 -1.08
CA MET A 105 -8.65 -14.11 -1.64
C MET A 105 -9.61 -13.77 -2.78
N ASN A 106 -10.19 -12.56 -2.75
CA ASN A 106 -11.12 -12.07 -3.77
C ASN A 106 -10.46 -11.09 -4.73
N CYS A 107 -9.12 -11.05 -4.79
CA CYS A 107 -8.42 -10.08 -5.62
C CYS A 107 -8.61 -10.39 -7.11
N PRO A 108 -9.22 -9.47 -7.89
CA PRO A 108 -9.47 -9.71 -9.31
C PRO A 108 -8.18 -9.88 -10.11
N VAL A 109 -7.08 -9.24 -9.68
CA VAL A 109 -5.77 -9.41 -10.32
C VAL A 109 -5.22 -10.83 -10.13
N LEU A 110 -5.44 -11.44 -8.96
CA LEU A 110 -5.09 -12.84 -8.71
C LEU A 110 -6.04 -13.80 -9.42
N LEU A 111 -7.34 -13.49 -9.44
CA LEU A 111 -8.35 -14.27 -10.16
C LEU A 111 -8.13 -14.28 -11.68
N ARG A 112 -7.56 -13.20 -12.25
CA ARG A 112 -7.15 -13.15 -13.66
C ARG A 112 -5.91 -14.01 -13.96
N ARG A 113 -5.12 -14.34 -12.95
CA ARG A 113 -3.99 -15.29 -13.04
C ARG A 113 -4.40 -16.72 -12.69
N ARG A 114 -5.66 -17.12 -12.93
CA ARG A 114 -6.10 -18.52 -12.78
C ARG A 114 -5.11 -19.41 -13.53
N LYS A 115 -4.35 -20.20 -12.76
CA LYS A 115 -3.49 -21.23 -13.31
C LYS A 115 -4.38 -22.22 -14.05
N ALA A 116 -3.95 -22.64 -15.23
CA ALA A 116 -4.55 -23.76 -15.93
C ALA A 116 -4.69 -24.96 -14.97
N CYS A 117 -5.80 -25.67 -15.07
CA CYS A 117 -6.02 -26.91 -14.36
C CYS A 117 -4.87 -27.86 -14.70
N PHE A 118 -4.18 -28.39 -13.69
CA PHE A 118 -3.05 -29.31 -13.93
C PHE A 118 -3.47 -30.67 -14.52
N ILE A 119 -4.77 -30.95 -14.63
CA ILE A 119 -5.29 -32.20 -15.20
C ILE A 119 -5.69 -32.01 -16.66
N CYS A 120 -6.49 -30.98 -16.98
CA CYS A 120 -7.05 -30.78 -18.33
C CYS A 120 -6.64 -29.45 -18.97
N GLU A 121 -5.70 -28.72 -18.37
CA GLU A 121 -5.15 -27.42 -18.81
C GLU A 121 -6.17 -26.28 -18.96
N SER A 122 -7.43 -26.52 -18.58
CA SER A 122 -8.49 -25.54 -18.63
C SER A 122 -8.33 -24.48 -17.54
N THR A 123 -8.53 -23.20 -17.86
CA THR A 123 -8.46 -22.06 -16.91
C THR A 123 -9.73 -21.72 -16.09
N PRO A 124 -10.95 -22.26 -16.35
CA PRO A 124 -12.14 -21.85 -15.63
C PRO A 124 -12.25 -22.48 -14.24
N HIS A 125 -11.59 -23.60 -13.97
CA HIS A 125 -11.68 -24.35 -12.71
C HIS A 125 -10.31 -24.73 -12.14
N LEU A 126 -10.26 -25.02 -10.84
CA LEU A 126 -9.07 -25.57 -10.18
C LEU A 126 -9.06 -27.10 -10.29
N LYS A 127 -7.88 -27.73 -10.12
CA LYS A 127 -7.70 -29.19 -10.14
C LYS A 127 -8.75 -29.94 -9.31
N THR A 128 -9.12 -29.43 -8.13
CA THR A 128 -10.11 -30.02 -7.21
C THR A 128 -11.54 -30.08 -7.76
N GLN A 129 -11.85 -29.24 -8.75
CA GLN A 129 -13.15 -29.14 -9.42
C GLN A 129 -13.08 -29.61 -10.88
N CYS A 130 -11.99 -30.29 -11.25
CA CYS A 130 -11.80 -30.77 -12.62
C CYS A 130 -12.73 -31.95 -12.88
N PRO A 131 -13.58 -31.91 -13.92
CA PRO A 131 -14.47 -33.02 -14.26
C PRO A 131 -13.70 -34.28 -14.66
N ASP A 132 -12.53 -34.12 -15.29
CA ASP A 132 -11.66 -35.22 -15.74
C ASP A 132 -10.78 -35.80 -14.61
N ALA A 133 -11.03 -35.41 -13.36
CA ALA A 133 -10.26 -35.92 -12.25
C ALA A 133 -10.58 -37.39 -11.95
N LEU A 134 -9.53 -38.18 -11.70
CA LEU A 134 -9.62 -39.62 -11.40
C LEU A 134 -10.48 -39.96 -10.17
N TRP A 135 -10.81 -38.99 -9.31
CA TRP A 135 -11.67 -39.17 -8.13
C TRP A 135 -13.14 -38.81 -8.36
N ASN A 136 -13.52 -38.41 -9.59
CA ASN A 136 -14.92 -38.25 -9.97
C ASN A 136 -15.51 -39.53 -10.59
N CYS A 137 -14.72 -40.60 -10.64
CA CYS A 137 -15.13 -41.93 -11.11
C CYS A 137 -15.79 -42.73 -9.99
#